data_AF-A0A367M362-F1
#
_entry.id   AF-A0A367M362-F1
#
_cell.length_a   1.000
_cell.length_b   1.000
_cell.length_c   1.000
_cell.angle_alpha   90.00
_cell.angle_beta   90.00
_cell.angle_gamma   90.00
#
_symmetry.space_group_name_H-M   'P 1'
#
loop_
_entity.id
_entity.type
_entity.pdbx_description
1 polymer ?
#
loop_
_entity_poly.entity_id
_entity_poly.type
_entity_poly.pdbx_seq_one_letter_code
_entity_poly.pdbx_strand_id
1 'polypeptide(L)' 'QGLMWRAVNEDGTLTYSFVEALVASHPGYVVRLLGGATFASGMLLMAYNTWRTLRSAQDQRQPVLAAGQGA' A
#
# COMPACT_ATOMS: atom_id res chain seq x y z
N GLN A 1 3.36 -13.71 17.64
CA GLN A 1 1.99 -14.26 17.66
C GLN A 1 1.97 -15.77 17.94
N GLY A 2 2.18 -16.67 16.97
CA GLY A 2 2.02 -18.12 17.20
C GLY A 2 2.97 -18.75 18.24
N LEU A 3 4.18 -18.20 18.39
CA LEU A 3 5.17 -18.66 19.39
C LEU A 3 4.81 -18.20 20.82
N MET A 4 4.15 -17.05 20.97
CA MET A 4 3.71 -16.53 22.27
C MET A 4 2.45 -17.23 22.78
N TRP A 5 1.55 -17.66 21.88
CA TRP A 5 0.36 -18.43 22.23
C TRP A 5 0.64 -19.91 22.53
N ARG A 6 1.88 -20.37 22.32
CA ARG A 6 2.36 -21.72 22.61
C ARG A 6 3.42 -21.76 23.73
N ALA A 7 3.74 -20.62 24.33
CA ALA A 7 4.71 -20.53 25.43
C ALA A 7 4.02 -20.88 26.75
N VAL A 8 4.50 -21.94 27.38
CA VAL A 8 4.02 -22.46 28.67
C VAL A 8 5.23 -22.55 29.59
N ASN A 9 5.10 -22.08 30.84
CA ASN A 9 6.15 -22.16 31.86
C ASN A 9 6.34 -23.62 32.34
N GLU A 10 7.43 -23.91 33.06
CA GLU A 10 7.72 -25.27 33.58
C GLU A 10 6.63 -25.83 34.51
N ASP A 11 5.82 -24.93 35.08
CA ASP A 11 4.66 -25.16 35.95
C ASP A 11 3.31 -25.29 35.20
N GLY A 12 3.32 -25.26 33.86
CA GLY A 12 2.11 -25.51 33.05
C GLY A 12 1.21 -24.29 32.82
N THR A 13 1.59 -23.13 33.37
CA THR A 13 0.87 -21.85 33.19
C THR A 13 1.28 -21.14 31.91
N LEU A 14 0.41 -20.29 31.35
CA LEU A 14 0.71 -19.50 30.15
C LEU A 14 1.77 -18.42 30.48
N THR A 15 2.89 -18.43 29.75
CA THR A 15 4.01 -17.50 29.96
C THR A 15 3.65 -16.05 29.64
N TYR A 16 2.72 -15.82 28.72
CA TYR A 16 2.29 -14.48 28.31
C TYR A 16 0.77 -14.42 28.27
N SER A 17 0.21 -13.35 28.84
CA SER A 17 -1.20 -13.02 28.69
C SER A 17 -1.49 -12.59 27.23
N PHE A 18 -2.76 -12.71 26.82
CA PHE A 18 -3.20 -12.25 25.49
C PHE A 18 -2.87 -10.76 25.24
N VAL A 19 -2.91 -9.95 26.30
CA VAL A 19 -2.60 -8.51 26.24
C VAL A 19 -1.12 -8.27 25.95
N GLU A 20 -0.20 -9.05 26.51
CA GLU A 20 1.24 -8.90 26.25
C GLU A 20 1.61 -9.29 24.81
N ALA A 21 0.99 -10.34 24.27
CA ALA A 21 1.16 -10.71 22.86
C ALA A 21 0.62 -9.62 21.91
N LEU A 22 -0.46 -8.94 22.29
CA LEU A 22 -1.02 -7.81 21.55
C LEU A 22 -0.07 -6.61 21.55
N VAL A 23 0.44 -6.22 22.72
CA VAL A 23 1.39 -5.10 22.86
C VAL A 23 2.68 -5.37 22.08
N ALA A 24 3.21 -6.60 22.13
CA ALA A 24 4.39 -6.99 21.37
C ALA A 24 4.20 -6.91 19.84
N SER A 25 2.97 -7.03 19.35
CA SER A 25 2.66 -6.97 17.91
C SER A 25 2.40 -5.56 17.39
N HIS A 26 2.16 -4.60 18.30
CA HIS A 26 1.86 -3.21 17.96
C HIS A 26 2.92 -2.55 17.04
N PRO A 27 4.24 -2.69 17.28
CA PRO A 27 5.25 -2.12 16.39
C PRO A 27 5.16 -2.67 14.95
N GLY A 28 4.84 -3.95 14.80
CA GLY A 28 4.66 -4.58 13.49
C GLY A 28 3.47 -3.99 12.70
N TYR A 29 2.38 -3.65 13.38
CA TYR A 29 1.24 -2.98 12.74
C TYR A 29 1.57 -1.56 12.29
N VAL A 30 2.36 -0.82 13.07
CA VAL A 30 2.82 0.52 12.70
C VAL A 30 3.68 0.47 11.44
N VAL A 31 4.68 -0.42 11.40
CA VAL A 31 5.55 -0.58 10.22
C VAL A 31 4.76 -1.01 8.98
N ARG A 32 3.79 -1.91 9.15
CA ARG A 32 2.91 -2.35 8.06
C ARG A 32 2.05 -1.21 7.51
N LEU A 33 1.54 -0.34 8.38
CA LEU A 33 0.74 0.81 7.96
C LEU A 33 1.61 1.83 7.22
N LEU A 34 2.82 2.11 7.71
CA LEU A 34 3.79 2.97 7.02
C LEU A 34 4.23 2.42 5.66
N GLY A 35 4.50 1.12 5.58
CA GLY A 35 4.83 0.45 4.32
C GLY A 35 3.66 0.52 3.32
N GLY A 36 2.45 0.23 3.79
CA GLY A 36 1.23 0.34 2.99
C GLY A 36 0.97 1.77 2.51
N ALA A 37 1.18 2.77 3.35
CA ALA A 37 1.01 4.19 3.00
C ALA A 37 1.99 4.63 1.91
N THR A 38 3.25 4.20 2.01
CA THR A 38 4.28 4.46 0.98
C THR A 38 3.94 3.81 -0.36
N PHE A 39 3.40 2.59 -0.34
CA PHE A 39 2.96 1.92 -1.55
C PHE A 39 1.72 2.60 -2.17
N ALA A 40 0.73 2.93 -1.34
CA ALA A 40 -0.48 3.61 -1.77
C ALA A 40 -0.19 4.98 -2.38
N SER A 41 0.74 5.76 -1.79
CA SER A 41 1.16 7.04 -2.36
C SER A 41 1.82 6.87 -3.73
N GLY A 42 2.66 5.84 -3.92
CA GLY A 42 3.21 5.48 -5.22
C GLY A 42 2.14 5.15 -6.26
N MET A 43 1.09 4.40 -5.87
CA MET A 43 -0.05 4.11 -6.75
C MET A 43 -0.83 5.36 -7.15
N LEU A 44 -1.01 6.32 -6.22
CA LEU A 44 -1.65 7.60 -6.51
C LEU A 44 -0.84 8.42 -7.52
N LEU A 45 0.49 8.46 -7.37
CA LEU A 45 1.38 9.11 -8.33
C LEU A 45 1.30 8.46 -9.71
N MET A 46 1.26 7.13 -9.77
CA MET A 46 1.07 6.39 -11.01
C MET A 46 -0.28 6.73 -11.67
N ALA A 47 -1.38 6.73 -10.90
CA ALA A 47 -2.70 7.08 -11.40
C ALA A 47 -2.74 8.50 -11.98
N TYR A 48 -2.09 9.46 -11.29
CA TYR A 48 -1.96 10.82 -11.76
C TYR A 48 -1.18 10.92 -13.08
N ASN A 49 -0.02 10.26 -13.16
CA ASN A 49 0.80 10.26 -14.37
C ASN A 49 0.06 9.63 -15.55
N THR A 50 -0.62 8.50 -15.34
CA THR A 50 -1.43 7.85 -16.38
C THR A 50 -2.54 8.76 -16.87
N TRP A 51 -3.27 9.42 -15.96
CA TRP A 51 -4.31 10.37 -16.33
C TRP A 51 -3.78 11.56 -17.14
N ARG A 52 -2.62 12.11 -16.75
CA ARG A 52 -1.95 13.17 -17.50
C ARG A 52 -1.58 12.72 -18.91
N THR A 53 -1.02 11.52 -19.05
CA THR A 53 -0.66 10.94 -20.37
C THR A 53 -1.88 10.76 -21.26
N LEU A 54 -2.98 10.23 -20.72
CA LEU A 54 -4.22 10.04 -21.47
C LEU A 54 -4.80 11.37 -21.99
N ARG A 55 -4.75 12.43 -21.18
CA ARG A 55 -5.27 13.74 -21.59
C ARG A 55 -4.38 14.41 -22.64
N SER A 56 -3.06 14.39 -22.46
CA SER A 56 -2.12 14.91 -23.47
C SER A 56 -2.24 14.19 -24.82
N ALA A 57 -2.57 12.90 -24.82
CA ALA A 57 -2.80 12.15 -26.06
C ALA A 57 -4.08 12.59 -26.81
N GLN A 58 -5.09 13.11 -26.10
CA GLN A 58 -6.29 13.67 -26.73
C GLN A 58 -5.98 15.00 -27.43
N ASP A 59 -5.21 15.87 -26.76
CA ASP A 59 -4.78 17.17 -27.32
C ASP A 59 -3.90 16.99 -28.58
N GLN A 60 -3.07 15.94 -28.65
CA GLN A 60 -2.22 15.67 -29.82
C GLN A 60 -2.95 15.04 -31.02
N ARG A 61 -4.10 14.37 -30.82
CA ARG A 61 -4.88 13.83 -31.95
C ARG A 61 -5.61 14.91 -32.74
N GLN A 62 -6.10 15.95 -32.09
CA GLN A 62 -6.82 17.05 -32.74
C GLN A 62 -6.03 17.79 -33.84
N PRO A 63 -4.75 18.17 -33.65
CA PRO A 63 -3.98 18.87 -34.69
C PRO A 63 -3.69 17.99 -35.91
N VAL A 64 -3.51 16.68 -35.76
CA VAL A 64 -3.27 15.76 -36.90
C VAL A 64 -4.53 15.58 -37.75
N LEU A 65 -5.71 15.48 -37.13
CA LEU A 65 -6.98 15.40 -37.85
C LEU A 65 -7.33 16.72 -38.55
N ALA A 66 -7.00 17.87 -37.94
CA ALA A 66 -7.18 19.18 -38.57
C ALA A 66 -6.22 19.42 -39.75
N ALA A 67 -4.97 18.94 -39.67
CA ALA A 67 -3.99 19.05 -40.75
C ALA A 67 -4.28 18.12 -41.95
N GLY A 68 -4.92 16.97 -41.71
CA GLY A 68 -5.28 16.01 -42.77
C GLY A 68 -6.59 16.32 -43.51
N GLN A 69 -7.38 17.30 -43.05
CA GLN A 69 -8.68 17.67 -43.65
C GLN A 69 -8.57 18.79 -44.70
N GLY A 70 -7.35 19.27 -45.01
CA GLY A 70 -7.10 20.35 -45.96
C GLY A 70 -6.27 19.98 -47.19
N ALA A 71 -6.08 18.69 -47.49
CA ALA A 71 -5.40 18.18 -48.68
C ALA A 71 -6.38 17.45 -49.60
#